data_AF-A0A8C9LD61-F1
#
_entry.id   AF-A0A8C9LD61-F1
#
_cell.length_a   1.000
_cell.length_b   1.000
_cell.length_c   1.000
_cell.angle_alpha   90.00
_cell.angle_beta   90.00
_cell.angle_gamma   90.00
#
_symmetry.space_group_name_H-M   'P 1'
#
loop_
_entity.id
_entity.type
_entity.pdbx_description
1 polymer ?
#
loop_
_entity_poly.entity_id
_entity_poly.type
_entity_poly.pdbx_seq_one_letter_code
_entity_poly.pdbx_strand_id
1 'polypeptide(L)'
;IIDSKREVAYVDAGLTTIKLKAEDSCGRQHLITLKLNAKYPTEPPDCAVDFPVQFAISWMPQDSLVDIHNQFLAALESLKEFWDTMDDIDGKTWVLEPENPARCATSRRIAIGTTRLEGMSSRSELGMLFSPLVNSLNKCLNSRAGVWHSELSVYVGMCFQDFTKDCGICYAYRLNGTTPDQVCDEPRCGQPFHQACLYEWLQGLPSSRQSFNVIFGECPYCNKVRQYGGNGSWDEAVRLLC
;
A
#
# COMPACT_ATOMS: atom_id res chain seq x y z
N ILE A 1 1.24 22.78 -29.15
CA ILE A 1 1.32 23.97 -28.27
C ILE A 1 0.71 23.52 -26.95
N ILE A 2 1.53 23.29 -25.92
CA ILE A 2 1.04 23.19 -24.52
C ILE A 2 0.20 24.44 -24.30
N ASP A 3 -1.05 24.32 -23.85
CA ASP A 3 -1.85 25.47 -23.47
C ASP A 3 -1.26 26.03 -22.18
N SER A 4 -0.22 26.85 -22.37
CA SER A 4 0.93 27.05 -21.49
C SER A 4 0.62 27.72 -20.15
N LYS A 5 -0.65 28.07 -19.92
CA LYS A 5 -1.10 28.69 -18.66
C LYS A 5 -1.90 27.76 -17.75
N ARG A 6 -2.39 26.62 -18.25
CA ARG A 6 -3.21 25.70 -17.44
C ARG A 6 -2.47 24.44 -16.98
N GLU A 7 -1.44 24.01 -17.69
CA GLU A 7 -0.74 22.75 -17.37
C GLU A 7 0.51 22.97 -16.51
N VAL A 8 1.08 24.18 -16.47
CA VAL A 8 2.23 24.47 -15.62
C VAL A 8 1.76 24.84 -14.21
N ALA A 9 2.10 24.00 -13.22
CA ALA A 9 1.74 24.22 -11.82
C ALA A 9 2.79 25.03 -11.07
N TYR A 10 4.08 24.85 -11.41
CA TYR A 10 5.19 25.53 -10.75
C TYR A 10 6.43 25.55 -11.65
N VAL A 11 7.20 26.63 -11.58
CA VAL A 11 8.54 26.74 -12.16
C VAL A 11 9.43 27.43 -11.13
N ASP A 12 10.59 26.86 -10.83
CA ASP A 12 11.56 27.51 -9.94
C ASP A 12 12.26 28.71 -10.61
N ALA A 13 12.88 29.57 -9.79
CA ALA A 13 13.58 30.76 -10.29
C ALA A 13 14.79 30.43 -11.18
N GLY A 14 15.37 29.23 -11.04
CA GLY A 14 16.51 28.76 -11.81
C GLY A 14 16.15 28.10 -13.14
N LEU A 15 14.85 27.91 -13.41
CA LEU A 15 14.32 27.10 -14.50
C LEU A 15 14.86 25.65 -14.50
N THR A 16 15.27 25.14 -13.33
CA THR A 16 15.80 23.78 -13.16
C THR A 16 14.74 22.79 -12.74
N THR A 17 13.67 23.25 -12.09
CA THR A 17 12.57 22.42 -11.61
C THR A 17 11.26 22.96 -12.16
N ILE A 18 10.55 22.11 -12.89
CA ILE A 18 9.24 22.41 -13.48
C ILE A 18 8.25 21.38 -12.95
N LYS A 19 7.07 21.81 -12.50
CA LYS A 19 5.96 20.90 -12.20
C LYS A 19 4.84 21.14 -13.19
N LEU A 20 4.43 20.08 -13.86
CA LEU A 20 3.27 20.07 -14.72
C LEU A 20 2.13 19.34 -13.99
N LYS A 21 0.92 19.85 -14.17
CA LYS A 21 -0.32 19.21 -13.71
C LYS A 21 -1.12 18.72 -14.91
N ALA A 22 -1.74 17.58 -14.73
CA ALA A 22 -2.71 17.03 -15.67
C ALA A 22 -3.95 16.55 -14.91
N GLU A 23 -5.06 16.48 -15.62
CA GLU A 23 -6.29 15.88 -15.13
C GLU A 23 -6.56 14.62 -15.94
N ASP A 24 -6.86 13.51 -15.28
CA ASP A 24 -7.25 12.29 -15.97
C ASP A 24 -8.73 12.31 -16.38
N SER A 25 -9.17 11.28 -17.10
CA SER A 25 -10.55 11.16 -17.59
C SER A 25 -11.60 11.00 -16.48
N CYS A 26 -11.21 10.76 -15.21
CA CYS A 26 -12.08 10.75 -14.03
C CYS A 26 -12.12 12.09 -13.30
N GLY A 27 -11.41 13.13 -13.80
CA GLY A 27 -11.34 14.44 -13.15
C GLY A 27 -10.31 14.50 -12.01
N ARG A 28 -9.42 13.51 -11.89
CA ARG A 28 -8.40 13.50 -10.83
C ARG A 28 -7.17 14.27 -11.28
N GLN A 29 -6.66 15.12 -10.39
CA GLN A 29 -5.47 15.90 -10.64
C GLN A 29 -4.21 15.11 -10.29
N HIS A 30 -3.25 15.13 -11.21
CA HIS A 30 -1.95 14.49 -11.09
C HIS A 30 -0.84 15.49 -11.37
N LEU A 31 0.34 15.25 -10.79
CA LEU A 31 1.51 16.11 -10.94
C LEU A 31 2.71 15.29 -11.40
N ILE A 32 3.45 15.86 -12.33
CA ILE A 32 4.80 15.40 -12.69
C ILE A 32 5.79 16.51 -12.38
N THR A 33 6.84 16.16 -11.64
CA THR A 33 7.98 17.04 -11.36
C THR A 33 9.12 16.67 -12.28
N LEU A 34 9.60 17.63 -13.06
CA LEU A 34 10.71 17.53 -14.00
C LEU A 34 11.89 18.30 -13.44
N LYS A 35 13.04 17.65 -13.30
CA LYS A 35 14.31 18.30 -12.95
C LYS A 35 15.23 18.29 -14.16
N LEU A 36 15.50 19.48 -14.69
CA LEU A 36 16.37 19.69 -15.82
C LEU A 36 17.82 19.71 -15.31
N ASN A 37 18.62 18.77 -15.79
CA ASN A 37 20.07 18.75 -15.53
C ASN A 37 20.81 19.63 -16.54
N ALA A 38 22.11 19.88 -16.29
CA ALA A 38 22.93 20.74 -17.15
C ALA A 38 23.17 20.19 -18.58
N LYS A 39 22.86 18.92 -18.83
CA LYS A 39 23.05 18.26 -20.13
C LYS A 39 21.77 18.18 -20.95
N TYR A 40 20.63 18.58 -20.38
CA TYR A 40 19.37 18.69 -21.08
C TYR A 40 19.53 19.63 -22.31
N PRO A 41 18.99 19.28 -23.49
CA PRO A 41 18.11 18.13 -23.81
C PRO A 41 18.84 16.84 -24.27
N THR A 42 20.17 16.79 -24.21
CA THR A 42 20.93 15.61 -24.68
C THR A 42 20.65 14.38 -23.79
N GLU A 43 20.52 14.60 -22.49
CA GLU A 43 20.03 13.61 -21.52
C GLU A 43 18.60 13.97 -21.08
N PRO A 44 17.76 12.96 -20.78
CA PRO A 44 16.42 13.20 -20.27
C PRO A 44 16.45 13.94 -18.94
N PRO A 45 15.38 14.70 -18.61
CA PRO A 45 15.21 15.23 -17.27
C PRO A 45 14.80 14.14 -16.29
N ASP A 46 15.15 14.31 -15.00
CA ASP A 46 14.66 13.40 -13.96
C ASP A 46 13.17 13.67 -13.73
N CYS A 47 12.37 12.61 -13.83
CA CYS A 47 10.92 12.68 -13.67
C CYS A 47 10.51 12.04 -12.33
N ALA A 48 9.72 12.76 -11.54
CA ALA A 48 9.10 12.24 -10.32
C ALA A 48 7.58 12.39 -10.40
N VAL A 49 6.88 11.27 -10.18
CA VAL A 49 5.42 11.14 -10.21
C VAL A 49 4.95 10.26 -9.06
N ASP A 50 3.72 10.45 -8.61
CA ASP A 50 3.10 9.64 -7.55
C ASP A 50 2.36 8.43 -8.14
N PHE A 51 3.08 7.57 -8.86
CA PHE A 51 2.51 6.37 -9.48
C PHE A 51 2.76 5.11 -8.63
N PRO A 52 1.85 4.12 -8.70
CA PRO A 52 2.03 2.82 -8.03
C PRO A 52 3.13 1.96 -8.66
N VAL A 53 3.61 2.34 -9.85
CA VAL A 53 4.69 1.69 -10.60
C VAL A 53 5.73 2.71 -11.03
N GLN A 54 6.92 2.23 -11.39
CA GLN A 54 7.96 3.11 -11.92
C GLN A 54 7.53 3.72 -13.25
N PHE A 55 7.66 5.05 -13.35
CA PHE A 55 7.43 5.77 -14.60
C PHE A 55 8.76 5.98 -15.34
N ALA A 56 8.96 5.21 -16.41
CA ALA A 56 10.12 5.34 -17.28
C ALA A 56 9.72 6.08 -18.56
N ILE A 57 10.42 7.18 -18.85
CA ILE A 57 10.21 7.94 -20.09
C ILE A 57 11.07 7.36 -21.22
N SER A 58 10.49 7.29 -22.41
CA SER A 58 11.26 7.15 -23.65
C SER A 58 11.74 8.54 -24.06
N TRP A 59 13.05 8.70 -24.27
CA TRP A 59 13.66 9.98 -24.58
C TRP A 59 14.64 9.88 -25.74
N MET A 60 14.48 10.77 -26.70
CA MET A 60 15.43 11.06 -27.76
C MET A 60 15.83 12.55 -27.72
N PRO A 61 17.03 12.95 -28.17
CA PRO A 61 17.49 14.34 -28.08
C PRO A 61 16.61 15.39 -28.79
N GLN A 62 15.75 14.98 -29.72
CA GLN A 62 14.77 15.83 -30.38
C GLN A 62 13.45 16.00 -29.61
N ASP A 63 13.25 15.21 -28.55
CA ASP A 63 12.03 15.25 -27.75
C ASP A 63 12.01 16.51 -26.89
N SER A 64 10.81 16.85 -26.46
CA SER A 64 10.53 18.06 -25.71
C SER A 64 9.74 17.74 -24.44
N LEU A 65 9.56 18.74 -23.58
CA LEU A 65 8.67 18.62 -22.41
C LEU A 65 7.23 18.26 -22.80
N VAL A 66 6.81 18.59 -24.03
CA VAL A 66 5.50 18.18 -24.58
C VAL A 66 5.43 16.67 -24.72
N ASP A 67 6.50 16.04 -25.19
CA ASP A 67 6.55 14.60 -25.44
C ASP A 67 6.55 13.82 -24.11
N ILE A 68 7.23 14.35 -23.10
CA ILE A 68 7.15 13.83 -21.72
C ILE A 68 5.72 13.96 -21.18
N HIS A 69 5.07 15.11 -21.38
CA HIS A 69 3.70 15.34 -20.94
C HIS A 69 2.72 14.37 -21.63
N ASN A 70 2.89 14.10 -22.93
CA ASN A 70 2.07 13.13 -23.64
C ASN A 70 2.25 11.70 -23.12
N GLN A 71 3.49 11.29 -22.82
CA GLN A 71 3.77 10.00 -22.18
C GLN A 71 3.16 9.91 -20.78
N PHE A 72 3.22 11.00 -20.02
CA PHE A 72 2.58 11.11 -18.71
C PHE A 72 1.06 10.94 -18.81
N LEU A 73 0.40 11.65 -19.73
CA LEU A 73 -1.05 11.51 -19.98
C LEU A 73 -1.44 10.07 -20.37
N ALA A 74 -0.64 9.42 -21.22
CA ALA A 74 -0.88 8.03 -21.59
C ALA A 74 -0.76 7.08 -20.38
N ALA A 75 0.20 7.32 -19.50
CA ALA A 75 0.36 6.55 -18.26
C ALA A 75 -0.76 6.82 -17.24
N LEU A 76 -1.30 8.04 -17.19
CA LEU A 76 -2.48 8.33 -16.36
C LEU A 76 -3.69 7.50 -16.79
N GLU A 77 -3.93 7.41 -18.09
CA GLU A 77 -5.06 6.65 -18.62
C GLU A 77 -4.88 5.13 -18.40
N SER A 78 -3.65 4.61 -18.48
CA SER A 78 -3.39 3.19 -18.20
C SER A 78 -3.56 2.82 -16.72
N LEU A 79 -3.35 3.77 -15.79
CA LEU A 79 -3.50 3.58 -14.35
C LEU A 79 -4.90 3.93 -13.81
N LYS A 80 -5.82 4.35 -14.69
CA LYS A 80 -7.17 4.78 -14.33
C LYS A 80 -7.91 3.74 -13.49
N GLU A 81 -7.93 2.48 -13.93
CA GLU A 81 -8.69 1.42 -13.25
C GLU A 81 -8.16 1.12 -11.84
N PHE A 82 -6.83 1.22 -11.68
CA PHE A 82 -6.19 1.09 -10.37
C PHE A 82 -6.72 2.19 -9.44
N TRP A 83 -6.63 3.46 -9.84
CA TRP A 83 -7.10 4.56 -9.00
C TRP A 83 -8.62 4.56 -8.78
N ASP A 84 -9.42 4.12 -9.76
CA ASP A 84 -10.87 3.97 -9.58
C ASP A 84 -11.18 2.97 -8.46
N THR A 85 -10.40 1.90 -8.38
CA THR A 85 -10.53 0.89 -7.32
C THR A 85 -10.09 1.45 -5.97
N MET A 86 -8.98 2.19 -5.93
CA MET A 86 -8.50 2.80 -4.69
C MET A 86 -9.47 3.88 -4.17
N ASP A 87 -10.01 4.72 -5.05
CA ASP A 87 -11.03 5.72 -4.70
C ASP A 87 -12.31 5.06 -4.15
N ASP A 88 -12.71 3.93 -4.74
CA ASP A 88 -13.85 3.14 -4.26
C ASP A 88 -13.62 2.59 -2.85
N ILE A 89 -12.43 2.06 -2.58
CA ILE A 89 -12.05 1.57 -1.25
C ILE A 89 -12.01 2.73 -0.25
N ASP A 90 -11.32 3.80 -0.59
CA ASP A 90 -11.10 4.96 0.27
C ASP A 90 -12.42 5.69 0.58
N GLY A 91 -13.38 5.69 -0.36
CA GLY A 91 -14.69 6.30 -0.18
C GLY A 91 -15.72 5.44 0.55
N LYS A 92 -15.56 4.10 0.58
CA LYS A 92 -16.56 3.16 1.13
C LYS A 92 -16.11 2.43 2.39
N THR A 93 -14.85 2.58 2.78
CA THR A 93 -14.27 1.84 3.90
C THR A 93 -13.58 2.76 4.90
N TRP A 94 -13.44 2.30 6.14
CA TRP A 94 -12.63 3.00 7.12
C TRP A 94 -11.17 2.58 6.95
N VAL A 95 -10.43 3.32 6.13
CA VAL A 95 -8.98 3.15 6.00
C VAL A 95 -8.28 3.65 7.27
N LEU A 96 -7.52 2.77 7.90
CA LEU A 96 -6.67 3.03 9.05
C LEU A 96 -5.27 3.48 8.63
N GLU A 97 -4.69 2.84 7.61
CA GLU A 97 -3.35 3.18 7.10
C GLU A 97 -3.25 2.97 5.59
N PRO A 98 -2.58 3.89 4.86
CA PRO A 98 -2.23 5.23 5.31
C PRO A 98 -3.49 6.08 5.58
N GLU A 99 -3.44 6.98 6.55
CA GLU A 99 -4.57 7.86 6.90
C GLU A 99 -4.93 8.81 5.73
N ASN A 100 -3.91 9.29 5.02
CA ASN A 100 -4.05 10.07 3.80
C ASN A 100 -3.28 9.38 2.67
N PRO A 101 -3.91 8.44 1.95
CA PRO A 101 -3.22 7.70 0.90
C PRO A 101 -2.77 8.58 -0.26
N ALA A 102 -1.49 8.50 -0.59
CA ALA A 102 -0.97 9.02 -1.86
C ALA A 102 -1.38 8.13 -3.04
N ARG A 103 -1.31 8.66 -4.26
CA ARG A 103 -1.67 7.94 -5.50
C ARG A 103 -0.71 6.79 -5.84
N CYS A 104 0.49 6.79 -5.27
CA CYS A 104 1.45 5.68 -5.34
C CYS A 104 1.19 4.57 -4.31
N ALA A 105 0.32 4.79 -3.32
CA ALA A 105 0.10 3.82 -2.24
C ALA A 105 -0.77 2.65 -2.73
N THR A 106 -0.17 1.46 -2.80
CA THR A 106 -0.79 0.21 -3.25
C THR A 106 -1.41 -0.63 -2.14
N SER A 107 -1.36 -0.19 -0.89
CA SER A 107 -1.91 -0.93 0.26
C SER A 107 -2.86 -0.09 1.09
N ARG A 108 -3.84 -0.77 1.72
CA ARG A 108 -4.79 -0.18 2.67
C ARG A 108 -5.01 -1.14 3.85
N ARG A 109 -4.88 -0.62 5.07
CA ARG A 109 -5.36 -1.31 6.27
C ARG A 109 -6.75 -0.79 6.57
N ILE A 110 -7.75 -1.68 6.68
CA ILE A 110 -9.16 -1.28 6.78
C ILE A 110 -9.73 -1.78 8.11
N ALA A 111 -10.42 -0.90 8.83
CA ALA A 111 -11.14 -1.25 10.04
C ALA A 111 -12.38 -2.07 9.70
N ILE A 112 -12.54 -3.22 10.34
CA ILE A 112 -13.74 -4.03 10.20
C ILE A 112 -14.45 -4.05 11.55
N GLY A 113 -15.54 -3.29 11.63
CA GLY A 113 -16.41 -3.29 12.80
C GLY A 113 -17.18 -4.60 12.88
N THR A 114 -17.08 -5.32 13.99
CA THR A 114 -18.10 -6.30 14.35
C THR A 114 -19.34 -5.51 14.75
N THR A 115 -20.39 -5.53 13.93
CA THR A 115 -21.73 -5.20 14.40
C THR A 115 -22.11 -6.23 15.47
N ARG A 116 -21.70 -5.95 16.71
CA ARG A 116 -22.09 -6.56 17.99
C ARG A 116 -22.84 -7.90 17.86
N LEU A 117 -22.12 -8.96 17.50
CA LEU A 117 -22.59 -10.34 17.64
C LEU A 117 -22.15 -10.81 19.03
N GLU A 118 -22.87 -10.34 20.06
CA GLU A 118 -22.77 -10.95 21.38
C GLU A 118 -23.24 -12.41 21.25
N GLY A 119 -22.30 -13.36 21.22
CA GLY A 119 -22.61 -14.79 21.39
C GLY A 119 -22.05 -15.80 20.36
N MET A 120 -21.10 -15.45 19.49
CA MET A 120 -20.57 -16.44 18.51
C MET A 120 -19.14 -16.87 18.85
N SER A 121 -18.99 -18.12 19.27
CA SER A 121 -17.77 -18.70 19.85
C SER A 121 -16.85 -19.38 18.82
N SER A 122 -16.95 -19.08 17.52
CA SER A 122 -16.11 -19.74 16.51
C SER A 122 -15.67 -18.83 15.35
N ARG A 123 -14.37 -18.93 15.00
CA ARG A 123 -13.73 -18.30 13.82
C ARG A 123 -14.44 -18.66 12.50
N SER A 124 -15.16 -19.78 12.44
CA SER A 124 -15.88 -20.27 11.26
C SER A 124 -17.13 -19.45 10.92
N GLU A 125 -17.83 -18.89 11.91
CA GLU A 125 -19.09 -18.17 11.68
C GLU A 125 -18.87 -16.72 11.25
N LEU A 126 -17.76 -16.12 11.69
CA LEU A 126 -17.26 -14.83 11.18
C LEU A 126 -17.10 -14.91 9.64
N GLY A 127 -16.48 -15.97 9.11
CA GLY A 127 -16.30 -16.17 7.67
C GLY A 127 -17.60 -16.17 6.85
N MET A 128 -18.75 -16.56 7.43
CA MET A 128 -20.03 -16.61 6.72
C MET A 128 -20.73 -15.25 6.63
N LEU A 129 -20.64 -14.40 7.67
CA LEU A 129 -21.27 -13.07 7.68
C LEU A 129 -20.46 -12.02 6.92
N PHE A 130 -19.15 -12.24 6.76
CA PHE A 130 -18.31 -11.41 5.90
C PHE A 130 -18.45 -11.76 4.42
N SER A 131 -19.12 -12.87 4.08
CA SER A 131 -19.28 -13.28 2.68
C SER A 131 -19.91 -12.19 1.80
N PRO A 132 -20.89 -11.35 2.18
CA PRO A 132 -21.42 -10.33 1.26
C PRO A 132 -20.50 -9.12 1.07
N LEU A 133 -19.76 -8.70 2.11
CA LEU A 133 -18.83 -7.57 2.04
C LEU A 133 -17.52 -7.99 1.35
N VAL A 134 -17.01 -9.17 1.70
CA VAL A 134 -15.87 -9.82 1.01
C VAL A 134 -16.28 -10.24 -0.39
N ASN A 135 -17.53 -10.66 -0.66
CA ASN A 135 -18.00 -10.90 -2.04
C ASN A 135 -18.29 -9.61 -2.80
N SER A 136 -18.56 -8.49 -2.14
CA SER A 136 -18.71 -7.17 -2.79
C SER A 136 -17.35 -6.60 -3.13
N LEU A 137 -16.39 -6.69 -2.20
CA LEU A 137 -14.97 -6.39 -2.42
C LEU A 137 -14.38 -7.34 -3.48
N ASN A 138 -14.58 -8.65 -3.35
CA ASN A 138 -14.17 -9.65 -4.34
C ASN A 138 -14.95 -9.51 -5.64
N LYS A 139 -16.20 -9.03 -5.68
CA LYS A 139 -16.87 -8.69 -6.96
C LYS A 139 -16.23 -7.48 -7.60
N CYS A 140 -15.95 -6.42 -6.84
CA CYS A 140 -15.24 -5.24 -7.34
C CYS A 140 -13.84 -5.62 -7.86
N LEU A 141 -13.11 -6.46 -7.12
CA LEU A 141 -11.78 -6.95 -7.48
C LEU A 141 -11.83 -7.97 -8.66
N ASN A 142 -12.72 -8.96 -8.61
CA ASN A 142 -12.81 -10.03 -9.63
C ASN A 142 -13.54 -9.62 -10.92
N SER A 143 -14.46 -8.65 -10.87
CA SER A 143 -15.13 -8.14 -12.10
C SER A 143 -14.20 -7.33 -12.99
N ARG A 144 -13.04 -6.91 -12.47
CA ARG A 144 -12.01 -6.16 -13.20
C ARG A 144 -10.69 -6.94 -13.36
N ALA A 145 -10.66 -8.22 -12.96
CA ALA A 145 -9.47 -9.10 -12.94
C ALA A 145 -8.71 -9.21 -14.29
N GLY A 146 -9.33 -8.89 -15.42
CA GLY A 146 -8.71 -8.95 -16.74
C GLY A 146 -7.65 -7.89 -17.04
N VAL A 147 -7.50 -6.87 -16.18
CA VAL A 147 -6.60 -5.71 -16.40
C VAL A 147 -5.47 -5.64 -15.37
N TRP A 148 -5.50 -6.49 -14.35
CA TRP A 148 -4.49 -6.46 -13.28
C TRP A 148 -3.22 -7.15 -13.73
N HIS A 149 -2.19 -6.36 -14.05
CA HIS A 149 -0.84 -6.85 -14.23
C HIS A 149 -0.33 -7.46 -12.91
N SER A 150 0.40 -8.57 -12.99
CA SER A 150 0.96 -9.32 -11.86
C SER A 150 1.88 -8.50 -10.93
N GLU A 151 2.22 -7.26 -11.31
CA GLU A 151 3.08 -6.33 -10.57
C GLU A 151 2.27 -5.36 -9.67
N LEU A 152 0.94 -5.30 -9.81
CA LEU A 152 0.05 -4.38 -9.09
C LEU A 152 -0.88 -5.14 -8.13
N SER A 153 -0.33 -5.65 -7.03
CA SER A 153 -1.11 -6.31 -5.97
C SER A 153 -1.65 -5.30 -4.96
N VAL A 154 -2.98 -5.12 -4.87
CA VAL A 154 -3.60 -4.32 -3.81
C VAL A 154 -3.78 -5.16 -2.55
N TYR A 155 -3.10 -4.79 -1.46
CA TYR A 155 -3.22 -5.49 -0.18
C TYR A 155 -4.26 -4.82 0.73
N VAL A 156 -5.26 -5.59 1.15
CA VAL A 156 -6.28 -5.18 2.13
C VAL A 156 -6.09 -5.95 3.43
N GLY A 157 -5.56 -5.29 4.46
CA GLY A 157 -5.38 -5.88 5.79
C GLY A 157 -6.61 -5.68 6.68
N MET A 158 -7.17 -6.78 7.22
CA MET A 158 -8.36 -6.79 8.08
C MET A 158 -7.97 -6.65 9.56
N CYS A 159 -8.56 -5.69 10.30
CA CYS A 159 -8.41 -5.57 11.76
C CYS A 159 -9.74 -5.79 12.49
N PHE A 160 -9.76 -6.70 13.47
CA PHE A 160 -10.90 -7.02 14.33
C PHE A 160 -10.75 -6.37 15.72
N GLN A 161 -11.59 -5.36 15.99
CA GLN A 161 -11.80 -4.63 17.27
C GLN A 161 -10.62 -3.92 17.97
N ASP A 162 -10.98 -2.74 18.49
CA ASP A 162 -10.26 -1.72 19.27
C ASP A 162 -9.04 -1.03 18.64
N PHE A 163 -9.30 0.24 18.31
CA PHE A 163 -8.45 1.22 17.65
C PHE A 163 -7.05 1.31 18.27
N THR A 164 -6.04 1.19 17.39
CA THR A 164 -4.64 1.55 17.61
C THR A 164 -4.04 1.12 18.96
N LYS A 165 -3.89 -0.19 19.16
CA LYS A 165 -3.12 -0.70 20.30
C LYS A 165 -1.61 -0.52 20.05
N ASP A 166 -0.90 -0.02 21.06
CA ASP A 166 0.56 0.12 21.05
C ASP A 166 1.25 -1.24 20.98
N CYS A 167 2.46 -1.26 20.40
CA CYS A 167 3.31 -2.44 20.39
C CYS A 167 3.59 -2.90 21.83
N GLY A 168 3.41 -4.19 22.11
CA GLY A 168 3.68 -4.76 23.44
C GLY A 168 5.16 -4.76 23.85
N ILE A 169 6.09 -4.39 22.97
CA ILE A 169 7.53 -4.36 23.27
C ILE A 169 8.03 -2.92 23.43
N CYS A 170 7.76 -2.06 22.44
CA CYS A 170 8.23 -0.67 22.46
C CYS A 170 7.21 0.33 23.01
N TYR A 171 5.98 -0.10 23.31
CA TYR A 171 4.89 0.73 23.82
C TYR A 171 4.58 1.96 22.96
N ALA A 172 4.86 1.88 21.65
CA ALA A 172 4.54 2.92 20.69
C ALA A 172 3.61 2.36 19.62
N TYR A 173 2.67 3.18 19.16
CA TYR A 173 1.84 2.87 18.00
C TYR A 173 2.61 3.03 16.67
N ARG A 174 3.52 4.01 16.57
CA ARG A 174 4.36 4.21 15.37
C ARG A 174 5.84 4.05 15.71
N LEU A 175 6.53 3.18 14.97
CA LEU A 175 7.98 3.03 15.03
C LEU A 175 8.53 2.96 13.60
N ASN A 176 9.37 3.91 13.22
CA ASN A 176 9.97 4.02 11.88
C ASN A 176 8.94 3.94 10.73
N GLY A 177 7.78 4.57 10.91
CA GLY A 177 6.69 4.54 9.91
C GLY A 177 5.86 3.24 9.90
N THR A 178 6.22 2.24 10.71
CA THR A 178 5.46 0.98 10.84
C THR A 178 4.50 1.02 12.03
N THR A 179 3.41 0.28 11.94
CA THR A 179 2.44 0.06 13.02
C THR A 179 2.48 -1.40 13.48
N PRO A 180 2.02 -1.72 14.70
CA PRO A 180 1.89 -3.10 15.14
C PRO A 180 0.95 -3.88 14.22
N ASP A 181 1.52 -4.83 13.50
CA ASP A 181 0.87 -5.66 12.48
C ASP A 181 0.95 -7.16 12.82
N GLN A 182 1.89 -7.54 13.68
CA GLN A 182 2.01 -8.90 14.21
C GLN A 182 1.18 -9.05 15.48
N VAL A 183 0.08 -9.78 15.42
CA VAL A 183 -0.79 -10.02 16.58
C VAL A 183 -0.62 -11.44 17.09
N CYS A 184 -0.50 -11.60 18.41
CA CYS A 184 -0.50 -12.92 19.01
C CYS A 184 -1.83 -13.64 18.74
N ASP A 185 -1.79 -14.79 18.06
CA ASP A 185 -2.96 -15.61 17.72
C ASP A 185 -3.66 -16.25 18.91
N GLU A 186 -3.04 -16.26 20.09
CA GLU A 186 -3.66 -16.80 21.29
C GLU A 186 -4.86 -15.91 21.66
N PRO A 187 -6.11 -16.43 21.63
CA PRO A 187 -7.32 -15.59 21.76
C PRO A 187 -7.39 -14.81 23.08
N ARG A 188 -6.71 -15.32 24.12
CA ARG A 188 -6.62 -14.68 25.43
C ARG A 188 -5.47 -13.67 25.54
N CYS A 189 -4.57 -13.63 24.58
CA CYS A 189 -3.44 -12.70 24.52
C CYS A 189 -3.75 -11.55 23.56
N GLY A 190 -3.83 -11.82 22.25
CA GLY A 190 -4.12 -10.80 21.24
C GLY A 190 -3.16 -9.60 21.23
N GLN A 191 -1.98 -9.70 21.85
CA GLN A 191 -1.06 -8.58 21.97
C GLN A 191 -0.42 -8.28 20.61
N PRO A 192 -0.46 -7.02 20.15
CA PRO A 192 0.15 -6.62 18.90
C PRO A 192 1.60 -6.18 19.09
N PHE A 193 2.42 -6.39 18.07
CA PHE A 193 3.84 -6.02 18.04
C PHE A 193 4.20 -5.47 16.67
N HIS A 194 5.14 -4.53 16.62
CA HIS A 194 5.86 -4.27 15.38
C HIS A 194 6.68 -5.51 15.01
N GLN A 195 6.70 -5.85 13.73
CA GLN A 195 7.52 -6.94 13.23
C GLN A 195 9.00 -6.79 13.65
N ALA A 196 9.58 -5.59 13.55
CA ALA A 196 10.96 -5.35 13.94
C ALA A 196 11.21 -5.62 15.43
N CYS A 197 10.33 -5.12 16.31
CA CYS A 197 10.45 -5.33 17.75
C CYS A 197 10.32 -6.82 18.12
N LEU A 198 9.36 -7.51 17.52
CA LEU A 198 9.15 -8.93 17.79
C LEU A 198 10.30 -9.78 17.27
N TYR A 199 10.83 -9.46 16.08
CA TYR A 199 11.97 -10.15 15.51
C TYR A 199 13.22 -10.00 16.38
N GLU A 200 13.56 -8.78 16.78
CA GLU A 200 14.69 -8.50 17.68
C GLU A 200 14.55 -9.23 19.02
N TRP A 201 13.35 -9.21 19.61
CA TRP A 201 13.06 -9.94 20.84
C TRP A 201 13.30 -11.45 20.69
N LEU A 202 12.75 -12.05 19.63
CA LEU A 202 12.84 -13.49 19.40
C LEU A 202 14.27 -13.92 19.08
N GLN A 203 15.08 -13.09 18.41
CA GLN A 203 16.50 -13.39 18.18
C GLN A 203 17.30 -13.50 19.49
N GLY A 204 16.88 -12.81 20.55
CA GLY A 204 17.51 -12.87 21.87
C GLY A 204 17.19 -14.15 22.67
N LEU A 205 16.23 -14.98 22.22
CA LEU A 205 15.80 -16.16 22.98
C LEU A 205 16.52 -17.44 22.51
N PRO A 206 17.08 -18.26 23.43
CA PRO A 206 17.71 -19.54 23.10
C PRO A 206 16.72 -20.59 22.54
N SER A 207 15.44 -20.44 22.89
CA SER A 207 14.35 -21.31 22.43
C SER A 207 13.87 -20.98 21.03
N SER A 208 14.27 -19.83 20.47
CA SER A 208 13.86 -19.45 19.13
C SER A 208 14.51 -20.34 18.08
N ARG A 209 13.78 -20.59 17.00
CA ARG A 209 14.25 -21.30 15.82
C ARG A 209 13.93 -20.45 14.61
N GLN A 210 14.92 -20.16 13.78
CA GLN A 210 14.71 -19.49 12.51
C GLN A 210 14.75 -20.53 11.39
N SER A 211 13.76 -20.50 10.51
CA SER A 211 13.76 -21.26 9.27
C SER A 211 13.31 -20.34 8.15
N PHE A 212 14.20 -20.08 7.18
CA PHE A 212 13.98 -19.12 6.10
C PHE A 212 13.49 -17.76 6.62
N ASN A 213 12.33 -17.31 6.13
CA ASN A 213 11.64 -16.06 6.44
C ASN A 213 10.65 -16.22 7.61
N VAL A 214 10.87 -17.19 8.50
CA VAL A 214 9.98 -17.49 9.60
C VAL A 214 10.78 -17.69 10.88
N ILE A 215 10.41 -16.96 11.93
CA ILE A 215 10.97 -17.15 13.26
C ILE A 215 9.91 -17.79 14.17
N PHE A 216 10.30 -18.89 14.79
CA PHE A 216 9.51 -19.58 15.80
C PHE A 216 10.03 -19.16 17.16
N GLY A 217 9.13 -18.78 18.06
CA GLY A 217 9.50 -18.52 19.44
C GLY A 217 8.31 -18.14 20.31
N GLU A 218 8.58 -17.85 21.57
CA GLU A 218 7.57 -17.60 22.58
C GLU A 218 7.08 -16.15 22.55
N CYS A 219 5.77 -15.96 22.60
CA CYS A 219 5.19 -14.63 22.78
C CYS A 219 5.67 -14.01 24.11
N PRO A 220 6.12 -12.74 24.14
CA PRO A 220 6.59 -12.09 25.37
C PRO A 220 5.54 -11.97 26.48
N TYR A 221 4.26 -12.15 26.16
CA TYR A 221 3.14 -11.97 27.08
C TYR A 221 2.52 -13.28 27.56
N CYS A 222 2.37 -14.27 26.68
CA CYS A 222 1.67 -15.53 27.01
C CYS A 222 2.57 -16.77 27.01
N ASN A 223 3.86 -16.62 26.66
CA ASN A 223 4.86 -17.69 26.60
C ASN A 223 4.46 -18.88 25.71
N LYS A 224 3.52 -18.69 24.77
CA LYS A 224 3.16 -19.71 23.78
C LYS A 224 4.09 -19.62 22.59
N VAL A 225 4.70 -20.75 22.23
CA VAL A 225 5.53 -20.90 21.03
C VAL A 225 4.63 -20.79 19.80
N ARG A 226 4.98 -19.86 18.90
CA ARG A 226 4.25 -19.64 17.65
C ARG A 226 5.18 -19.30 16.50
N GLN A 227 4.61 -19.37 15.30
CA GLN A 227 5.24 -19.00 14.05
C GLN A 227 5.00 -17.51 13.79
N TYR A 228 6.06 -16.74 13.57
CA TYR A 228 5.97 -15.34 13.16
C TYR A 228 6.69 -15.17 11.82
N GLY A 229 6.02 -14.59 10.83
CA GLY A 229 6.58 -14.33 9.51
C GLY A 229 7.54 -13.15 9.55
N GLY A 230 8.79 -13.36 9.13
CA GLY A 230 9.79 -12.32 8.91
C GLY A 230 9.94 -12.04 7.42
N ASN A 231 9.44 -10.89 6.96
CA ASN A 231 9.64 -10.32 5.61
C ASN A 231 9.91 -11.33 4.48
N GLY A 232 8.84 -11.97 4.03
CA GLY A 232 8.75 -12.64 2.73
C GLY A 232 7.31 -12.53 2.28
N SER A 233 7.10 -11.69 1.27
CA SER A 233 5.90 -11.55 0.45
C SER A 233 4.66 -12.38 0.80
N TRP A 234 3.54 -11.70 0.99
CA TRP A 234 2.19 -12.28 0.94
C TRP A 234 1.89 -13.04 -0.38
N ASP A 235 2.79 -13.03 -1.37
CA ASP A 235 2.74 -13.85 -2.59
C ASP A 235 2.56 -15.36 -2.31
N GLU A 236 3.05 -15.88 -1.18
CA GLU A 236 2.98 -17.32 -0.92
C GLU A 236 1.63 -17.75 -0.30
N ALA A 237 0.90 -16.84 0.36
CA ALA A 237 -0.48 -17.10 0.80
C ALA A 237 -1.47 -17.09 -0.38
N VAL A 238 -1.16 -16.33 -1.45
CA VAL A 238 -1.95 -16.32 -2.69
C VAL A 238 -1.75 -17.61 -3.49
N ARG A 239 -0.56 -18.25 -3.42
CA ARG A 239 -0.30 -19.54 -4.09
C ARG A 239 -1.07 -20.73 -3.51
N LEU A 240 -1.59 -20.64 -2.28
CA LEU A 240 -2.35 -21.72 -1.65
C LEU A 240 -3.87 -21.54 -1.76
N LEU A 241 -4.34 -20.48 -2.44
CA LEU A 241 -5.75 -20.22 -2.73
C LEU A 241 -6.05 -20.09 -4.24
N CYS A 242 -5.09 -20.42 -5.10
CA CYS A 242 -5.28 -20.67 -6.54
C CYS A 242 -5.18 -22.17 -6.84
#